data_AF-X7ZWE4-F1
#
_entry.id   AF-X7ZWE4-F1
#
_cell.length_a   1.000
_cell.length_b   1.000
_cell.length_c   1.000
_cell.angle_alpha   90.00
_cell.angle_beta   90.00
_cell.angle_gamma   90.00
#
_symmetry.space_group_name_H-M   'P 1'
#
loop_
_entity.id
_entity.type
_entity.pdbx_description
1 polymer ?
#
loop_
_entity_poly.entity_id
_entity_poly.type
_entity_poly.pdbx_seq_one_letter_code
_entity_poly.pdbx_strand_id
1 'polypeptide(L)' 'MSKDNYVVQNAKMGINYGLNRVRFLAPVTAGSRIRVRSELADATRVGQDTVNLTVRHTVEIDGSPKPAAVADVIARYVF' A
#
# COMPACT_ATOMS: atom_id res chain seq x y z
N MET A 1 -2.50 -9.46 -2.33
CA MET A 1 -3.02 -8.81 -1.12
C MET A 1 -3.44 -7.36 -1.36
N SER A 2 -2.54 -6.39 -1.58
CA SER A 2 -3.00 -5.03 -1.96
C SER A 2 -3.50 -4.94 -3.41
N LYS A 3 -2.93 -5.75 -4.31
CA LYS A 3 -3.39 -5.90 -5.71
C LYS A 3 -4.84 -6.41 -5.84
N ASP A 4 -5.38 -7.03 -4.79
CA ASP A 4 -6.76 -7.52 -4.76
C ASP A 4 -7.74 -6.39 -4.36
N ASN A 5 -7.21 -5.26 -3.85
CA ASN A 5 -8.00 -4.10 -3.45
C ASN A 5 -8.20 -3.10 -4.60
N TYR A 6 -7.21 -2.97 -5.50
CA TYR A 6 -7.29 -2.07 -6.65
C TYR A 6 -6.28 -2.46 -7.75
N VAL A 7 -6.56 -1.99 -8.97
CA VAL A 7 -5.68 -2.11 -10.14
C VAL A 7 -5.52 -0.74 -10.82
N VAL A 8 -4.32 -0.45 -11.32
CA VAL A 8 -4.07 0.70 -12.19
C VAL A 8 -4.02 0.20 -13.62
N GLN A 9 -4.99 0.63 -14.45
CA GLN A 9 -5.09 0.24 -15.85
C GLN A 9 -4.26 1.15 -16.75
N ASN A 10 -3.91 0.66 -17.94
CA ASN A 10 -3.17 1.37 -18.98
C ASN A 10 -1.77 1.87 -18.58
N ALA A 11 -1.22 1.39 -17.45
CA ALA A 11 0.16 1.65 -17.08
C ALA A 11 1.10 0.69 -17.82
N LYS A 12 2.20 1.21 -18.36
CA LYS A 12 3.31 0.42 -18.92
C LYS A 12 4.09 -0.29 -17.82
N MET A 13 4.29 0.38 -16.68
CA MET A 13 4.96 -0.20 -15.51
C MET A 13 4.50 0.43 -14.20
N GLY A 14 4.56 -0.35 -13.12
CA GLY A 14 4.39 0.09 -11.74
C GLY A 14 5.62 -0.25 -10.92
N ILE A 15 6.16 0.74 -10.20
CA ILE A 15 7.39 0.64 -9.41
C ILE A 15 7.02 0.93 -7.96
N ASN A 16 7.45 0.08 -7.02
CA ASN A 16 7.50 0.46 -5.62
C ASN A 16 8.60 1.52 -5.46
N TYR A 17 8.19 2.78 -5.28
CA TYR A 17 9.09 3.92 -5.20
C TYR A 17 9.51 4.23 -3.75
N GLY A 18 9.20 3.33 -2.82
CA GLY A 18 9.50 3.47 -1.40
C GLY A 18 8.28 3.78 -0.56
N LEU A 19 8.53 4.21 0.67
CA LEU A 19 7.51 4.47 1.67
C LEU A 19 7.84 5.78 2.38
N ASN A 20 6.82 6.57 2.70
CA ASN A 20 6.99 7.76 3.53
C ASN A 20 7.17 7.37 5.00
N ARG A 21 6.14 6.78 5.60
CA ARG A 21 6.13 6.34 7.00
C ARG A 21 5.62 4.91 7.07
N VAL A 22 6.33 4.09 7.84
CA VAL A 22 5.90 2.73 8.20
C VAL A 22 5.99 2.56 9.71
N ARG A 23 4.99 1.90 10.29
CA ARG A 23 4.98 1.51 11.71
C ARG A 23 4.57 0.05 11.83
N PHE A 24 5.35 -0.72 12.56
CA PHE A 24 5.00 -2.08 12.99
C PHE A 24 4.50 -2.02 14.43
N LEU A 25 3.25 -2.37 14.65
CA LEU A 25 2.51 -2.10 15.89
C LEU A 25 2.21 -3.38 16.69
N ALA A 26 2.05 -4.50 16.00
CA ALA A 26 1.83 -5.81 16.61
C ALA A 26 2.54 -6.91 15.79
N PRO A 27 3.12 -7.93 16.43
CA PRO A 27 3.73 -9.05 15.71
C PRO A 27 2.66 -9.90 15.02
N VAL A 28 2.98 -10.41 13.83
CA VAL A 28 2.18 -11.41 13.13
C VAL A 28 2.79 -12.77 13.39
N THR A 29 2.13 -13.61 14.19
CA THR A 29 2.62 -14.97 14.45
C THR A 29 2.32 -15.89 13.26
N ALA A 30 3.14 -16.93 13.08
CA ALA A 30 2.92 -17.91 12.03
C ALA A 30 1.51 -18.54 12.12
N GLY A 31 0.85 -18.70 10.98
CA GLY A 31 -0.53 -19.20 10.91
C GLY A 31 -1.61 -18.14 11.16
N SER A 32 -1.24 -16.91 11.52
CA SER A 32 -2.21 -15.81 11.64
C SER A 32 -2.90 -15.50 10.31
N ARG A 33 -4.22 -15.26 10.37
CA ARG A 33 -4.97 -14.72 9.24
C ARG A 33 -4.88 -13.20 9.24
N ILE A 34 -4.48 -12.62 8.11
CA ILE A 34 -4.31 -11.17 7.95
C ILE A 34 -5.17 -10.61 6.82
N ARG A 35 -5.51 -9.31 6.90
CA ARG A 35 -6.18 -8.54 5.84
C ARG A 35 -5.44 -7.21 5.63
N VAL A 36 -5.44 -6.70 4.41
CA VAL A 36 -4.92 -5.37 4.09
C VAL A 36 -6.07 -4.48 3.67
N ARG A 37 -6.19 -3.32 4.31
CA ARG A 37 -7.01 -2.21 3.83
C ARG A 37 -6.12 -1.23 3.09
N SER A 38 -6.56 -0.78 1.93
CA SER A 38 -5.84 0.19 1.10
C SER A 38 -6.67 1.45 0.92
N GLU A 39 -6.05 2.60 1.14
CA GLU A 39 -6.64 3.93 0.95
C GLU A 39 -5.73 4.75 0.04
N LEU A 40 -6.24 5.25 -1.08
CA LEU A 40 -5.50 6.17 -1.93
C LEU A 40 -5.49 7.55 -1.27
N ALA A 41 -4.34 7.92 -0.69
CA ALA A 41 -4.20 9.16 0.05
C ALA A 41 -3.80 10.34 -0.84
N ASP A 42 -3.06 10.08 -1.92
CA ASP A 42 -2.64 11.11 -2.89
C ASP A 42 -2.33 10.50 -4.26
N ALA A 43 -2.46 11.31 -5.32
CA ALA A 43 -2.07 10.99 -6.69
C ALA A 43 -1.44 12.21 -7.35
N THR A 44 -0.11 12.25 -7.41
CA THR A 44 0.65 13.41 -7.91
C THR A 44 1.34 13.09 -9.23
N ARG A 45 1.08 13.88 -10.27
CA ARG A 45 1.83 13.82 -11.54
C ARG A 45 3.24 14.36 -11.33
N VAL A 46 4.26 13.59 -11.69
CA VAL A 46 5.69 13.93 -11.48
C VAL A 46 6.51 13.95 -12.77
N GLY A 47 5.85 13.85 -13.91
CA GLY A 47 6.43 13.96 -15.26
C GLY A 47 5.33 13.97 -16.31
N GLN A 48 5.69 13.97 -17.60
CA GLN A 48 4.69 13.85 -18.67
C GLN A 48 3.87 12.57 -18.51
N ASP A 49 4.50 11.40 -18.42
CA ASP A 49 3.76 10.14 -18.40
C ASP A 49 3.88 9.41 -17.06
N THR A 50 4.21 10.13 -15.98
CA THR A 50 4.52 9.53 -14.67
C THR A 50 3.65 10.11 -13.55
N VAL A 51 3.04 9.22 -12.76
CA VAL A 51 2.25 9.56 -11.56
C VAL A 51 2.77 8.78 -10.36
N ASN A 52 2.94 9.45 -9.23
CA ASN A 52 3.13 8.79 -7.94
C ASN A 52 1.79 8.72 -7.21
N LEU A 53 1.39 7.52 -6.82
CA LEU A 53 0.29 7.29 -5.90
C LEU A 53 0.86 7.11 -4.50
N THR A 54 0.34 7.84 -3.52
CA THR A 54 0.56 7.51 -2.11
C THR A 54 -0.63 6.70 -1.63
N VAL A 55 -0.40 5.43 -1.29
CA VAL A 55 -1.44 4.52 -0.84
C VAL A 55 -1.13 4.09 0.59
N ARG A 56 -2.04 4.41 1.51
CA ARG A 56 -1.98 3.94 2.88
C ARG A 56 -2.43 2.48 2.94
N HIS A 57 -1.62 1.64 3.56
CA HIS A 57 -1.90 0.24 3.82
C HIS A 57 -1.97 0.02 5.33
N THR A 58 -3.11 -0.50 5.78
CA THR A 58 -3.30 -0.98 7.16
C THR A 58 -3.41 -2.50 7.12
N VAL A 59 -2.43 -3.18 7.71
CA VAL A 59 -2.40 -4.64 7.83
C VAL A 59 -3.08 -5.03 9.14
N GLU A 60 -4.25 -5.64 9.06
CA GLU A 60 -5.04 -6.11 10.19
C GLU A 60 -4.77 -7.61 10.44
N ILE A 61 -4.80 -8.03 11.71
CA ILE A 61 -4.74 -9.43 12.12
C ILE A 61 -6.11 -9.82 12.66
N ASP A 62 -6.65 -10.95 12.23
CA ASP A 62 -7.94 -11.44 12.70
C ASP A 62 -7.96 -11.61 14.23
N GLY A 63 -8.99 -11.08 14.90
CA GLY A 63 -9.10 -11.08 16.36
C GLY A 63 -8.17 -10.14 17.13
N SER A 64 -7.28 -9.38 16.47
CA SER A 64 -6.38 -8.43 17.14
C SER A 64 -7.00 -7.02 17.22
N PRO A 65 -6.93 -6.35 18.39
CA PRO A 65 -7.40 -4.96 18.52
C PRO A 65 -6.44 -3.94 17.90
N LYS A 66 -5.21 -4.34 17.56
CA LYS A 66 -4.21 -3.49 16.92
C LYS A 66 -3.81 -4.06 15.56
N PRO A 67 -3.64 -3.22 14.52
CA PRO A 67 -3.09 -3.67 13.26
C PRO A 67 -1.64 -4.13 13.45
N ALA A 68 -1.18 -5.01 12.57
CA ALA A 68 0.23 -5.41 12.48
C ALA A 68 1.11 -4.24 12.02
N ALA A 69 0.66 -3.53 10.97
CA ALA A 69 1.41 -2.44 10.38
C ALA A 69 0.51 -1.38 9.74
N VAL A 70 1.00 -0.15 9.73
CA VAL A 70 0.45 0.95 8.93
C VAL A 70 1.58 1.56 8.11
N ALA A 71 1.39 1.67 6.80
CA ALA A 71 2.42 2.07 5.85
C ALA A 71 1.85 2.99 4.76
N ASP A 72 2.46 4.16 4.56
CA ASP A 72 2.17 5.03 3.42
C ASP A 72 3.15 4.70 2.28
N VAL A 73 2.71 3.87 1.34
CA VAL A 73 3.51 3.36 0.21
C VAL A 73 3.42 4.33 -0.96
N ILE A 74 4.54 4.60 -1.62
CA ILE A 74 4.58 5.36 -2.87
C ILE A 74 4.71 4.38 -4.03
N ALA A 75 3.65 4.25 -4.82
CA ALA A 75 3.67 3.49 -6.06
C ALA A 75 3.83 4.46 -7.24
N ARG A 76 4.91 4.34 -7.99
CA ARG A 76 5.13 5.13 -9.21
C ARG A 76 4.63 4.35 -10.42
N TYR A 77 3.73 4.95 -11.18
CA TYR A 77 3.25 4.41 -12.44
C TYR A 77 3.74 5.25 -13.61
N VAL A 78 4.18 4.57 -14.67
CA VAL A 78 4.46 5.18 -15.97
C VAL A 78 3.43 4.67 -16.97
N PHE A 79 2.81 5.59 -17.69
CA PHE A 79 1.78 5.36 -18.70
C PHE A 79 2.36 5.40 -20.11
#